data_AF-A0A6A6EAF7-F1
#
_entry.id   AF-A0A6A6EAF7-F1
#
_cell.length_a   1.000
_cell.length_b   1.000
_cell.length_c   1.000
_cell.angle_alpha   90.00
_cell.angle_beta   90.00
_cell.angle_gamma   90.00
#
_symmetry.space_group_name_H-M   'P 1'
#
loop_
_entity.id
_entity.type
_entity.pdbx_description
1 polymer ?
#
loop_
_entity_poly.entity_id
_entity_poly.type
_entity_poly.pdbx_seq_one_letter_code
_entity_poly.pdbx_strand_id
1 'polypeptide(L)'
;MAAQAQQYPVNPGVPGVSPHFWDPTISSYAKISMIYTKGAQYRYEDVVWHAWGEICDLYFPKVAATPTGPRWSIDREAYRGYPPSNPSQIKPDLLAIQLTPGQTQPGQAPQFTARDYLWIECKAASEDKPSGWKNVLAESVTRLSIAHSNRVVFLIIAVGWKCMYFVWDPNGTVQGQPQLFIRPSNNTQPWSVDARIKAVSAAPWVNTVTGEISHAHAMELECWATVLVAGQNVLKNGNSLGIIEQFLVGVQNIALQGQNPALF
;
A
#
# COMPACT_ATOMS: atom_id res chain seq x y z
N MET A 1 43.18 -3.40 -14.78
CA MET A 1 41.75 -3.74 -14.82
C MET A 1 41.13 -3.30 -13.52
N ALA A 2 40.47 -2.14 -13.52
CA ALA A 2 39.78 -1.64 -12.34
C ALA A 2 38.47 -2.41 -12.16
N ALA A 3 38.30 -3.08 -11.03
CA ALA A 3 37.01 -3.62 -10.64
C ALA A 3 36.03 -2.44 -10.51
N GLN A 4 34.92 -2.49 -11.25
CA GLN A 4 33.82 -1.57 -11.05
C GLN A 4 33.33 -1.73 -9.62
N ALA A 5 33.60 -0.75 -8.77
CA ALA A 5 33.00 -0.65 -7.47
C ALA A 5 31.49 -0.55 -7.68
N GLN A 6 30.74 -1.53 -7.16
CA GLN A 6 29.29 -1.45 -7.03
C GLN A 6 28.98 -0.20 -6.19
N GLN A 7 28.57 0.89 -6.86
CA GLN A 7 28.08 2.09 -6.20
C GLN A 7 26.73 1.76 -5.56
N TYR A 8 26.72 1.64 -4.23
CA TYR A 8 25.48 1.63 -3.46
C TYR A 8 24.92 3.07 -3.44
N PRO A 9 23.62 3.29 -3.71
CA PRO A 9 23.07 4.65 -3.65
C PRO A 9 23.07 5.17 -2.21
N VAL A 10 23.56 6.39 -2.07
CA VAL A 10 23.36 7.24 -0.89
C VAL A 10 21.90 7.71 -0.89
N ASN A 11 21.19 7.39 0.20
CA ASN A 11 19.79 7.71 0.53
C ASN A 11 18.67 6.95 -0.23
N PRO A 12 17.86 6.13 0.47
CA PRO A 12 16.89 5.24 -0.13
C PRO A 12 15.58 5.91 -0.60
N GLY A 13 15.45 7.23 -0.57
CA GLY A 13 14.19 7.91 -0.90
C GLY A 13 14.07 8.38 -2.35
N VAL A 14 12.87 8.83 -2.72
CA VAL A 14 12.60 9.50 -4.00
C VAL A 14 13.31 10.87 -4.00
N PRO A 15 14.16 11.17 -5.00
CA PRO A 15 14.82 12.46 -5.09
C PRO A 15 13.82 13.62 -5.11
N GLY A 16 14.07 14.65 -4.29
CA GLY A 16 13.22 15.83 -4.19
C GLY A 16 11.99 15.67 -3.29
N VAL A 17 11.77 14.48 -2.73
CA VAL A 17 10.76 14.23 -1.71
C VAL A 17 11.41 14.34 -0.34
N SER A 18 10.93 15.26 0.47
CA SER A 18 11.36 15.45 1.86
C SER A 18 10.22 16.10 2.64
N PRO A 19 9.94 15.67 3.87
CA PRO A 19 10.61 14.57 4.59
C PRO A 19 10.15 13.18 4.11
N HIS A 20 10.95 12.15 4.38
CA HIS A 20 10.61 10.74 4.14
C HIS A 20 9.79 10.17 5.31
N PHE A 21 8.90 9.21 5.05
CA PHE A 21 8.09 8.62 6.13
C PHE A 21 8.90 7.86 7.20
N TRP A 22 10.14 7.48 6.88
CA TRP A 22 11.07 6.83 7.81
C TRP A 22 12.05 7.80 8.47
N ASP A 23 11.86 9.11 8.31
CA ASP A 23 12.67 10.10 9.03
C ASP A 23 12.29 10.11 10.52
N PRO A 24 13.26 10.04 11.46
CA PRO A 24 12.97 9.99 12.91
C PRO A 24 12.19 11.18 13.47
N THR A 25 12.14 12.30 12.74
CA THR A 25 11.42 13.52 13.13
C THR A 25 9.95 13.50 12.74
N ILE A 26 9.50 12.47 12.01
CA ILE A 26 8.16 12.38 11.44
C ILE A 26 7.27 11.44 12.23
N SER A 27 6.00 11.79 12.37
CA SER A 27 5.01 11.04 13.15
C SER A 27 4.87 9.57 12.70
N SER A 28 4.98 9.30 11.40
CA SER A 28 4.96 7.95 10.83
C SER A 28 6.06 7.05 11.41
N TYR A 29 7.26 7.56 11.66
CA TYR A 29 8.35 6.82 12.29
C TYR A 29 7.93 6.26 13.66
N ALA A 30 7.35 7.13 14.50
CA ALA A 30 6.85 6.74 15.81
C ALA A 30 5.74 5.69 15.69
N LYS A 31 4.78 5.85 14.78
CA LYS A 31 3.69 4.86 14.60
C LYS A 31 4.20 3.51 14.08
N ILE A 32 5.16 3.50 13.17
CA ILE A 32 5.79 2.26 12.68
C ILE A 32 6.47 1.55 13.86
N SER A 33 7.21 2.26 14.71
CA SER A 33 7.86 1.67 15.89
C SER A 33 6.86 1.03 16.87
N MET A 34 5.63 1.56 16.96
CA MET A 34 4.58 0.97 17.78
C MET A 34 4.19 -0.41 17.28
N ILE A 35 4.10 -0.62 15.96
CA ILE A 35 3.79 -1.94 15.38
C ILE A 35 4.84 -2.96 15.82
N TYR A 36 6.12 -2.62 15.66
CA TYR A 36 7.22 -3.52 16.04
C TYR A 36 7.26 -3.80 17.54
N THR A 37 7.02 -2.78 18.37
CA THR A 37 6.98 -2.92 19.83
C THR A 37 5.88 -3.90 20.27
N LYS A 38 4.76 -3.97 19.55
CA LYS A 38 3.70 -4.95 19.81
C LYS A 38 4.06 -6.38 19.36
N GLY A 39 4.95 -6.51 18.37
CA GLY A 39 5.48 -7.79 17.92
C GLY A 39 4.54 -8.62 17.03
N ALA A 40 5.07 -9.72 16.51
CA ALA A 40 4.43 -10.54 15.46
C ALA A 40 3.10 -11.19 15.89
N GLN A 41 2.85 -11.32 17.19
CA GLN A 41 1.64 -11.96 17.73
C GLN A 41 0.51 -10.96 18.01
N TYR A 42 0.72 -9.67 17.74
CA TYR A 42 -0.30 -8.66 17.98
C TYR A 42 -1.50 -8.87 17.05
N ARG A 43 -2.71 -8.83 17.65
CA ARG A 43 -3.97 -9.22 17.00
C ARG A 43 -4.88 -8.05 16.65
N TYR A 44 -4.50 -6.82 16.99
CA TYR A 44 -5.28 -5.64 16.66
C TYR A 44 -4.69 -4.92 15.45
N GLU A 45 -5.58 -4.51 14.56
CA GLU A 45 -5.25 -3.83 13.31
C GLU A 45 -4.94 -2.35 13.53
N ASP A 46 -5.15 -1.85 14.76
CA ASP A 46 -5.18 -0.43 15.05
C ASP A 46 -3.85 0.28 14.91
N VAL A 47 -2.79 -0.36 15.40
CA VAL A 47 -1.42 0.15 15.21
C VAL A 47 -1.03 0.19 13.72
N VAL A 48 -1.60 -0.68 12.89
CA VAL A 48 -1.27 -0.79 11.46
C VAL A 48 -1.92 0.35 10.69
N TRP A 49 -3.23 0.56 10.84
CA TRP A 49 -3.88 1.68 10.14
C TRP A 49 -3.45 3.05 10.70
N HIS A 50 -3.09 3.17 11.99
CA HIS A 50 -2.49 4.42 12.48
C HIS A 50 -1.17 4.73 11.75
N ALA A 51 -0.29 3.73 11.58
CA ALA A 51 0.97 3.95 10.87
C ALA A 51 0.75 4.31 9.40
N TRP A 52 -0.11 3.56 8.71
CA TRP A 52 -0.42 3.85 7.31
C TRP A 52 -1.14 5.19 7.12
N GLY A 53 -1.99 5.60 8.07
CA GLY A 53 -2.59 6.93 8.08
C GLY A 53 -1.54 8.04 8.11
N GLU A 54 -0.56 7.95 9.03
CA GLU A 54 0.53 8.93 9.10
C GLU A 54 1.47 8.87 7.89
N ILE A 55 1.77 7.67 7.37
CA ILE A 55 2.56 7.51 6.13
C ILE A 55 1.85 8.22 4.97
N CYS A 56 0.57 7.94 4.77
CA CYS A 56 -0.20 8.52 3.68
C CYS A 56 -0.38 10.04 3.82
N ASP A 57 -0.54 10.56 5.04
CA ASP A 57 -0.69 12.00 5.29
C ASP A 57 0.51 12.82 4.78
N LEU A 58 1.71 12.23 4.68
CA LEU A 58 2.89 12.87 4.09
C LEU A 58 2.81 13.01 2.57
N TYR A 59 2.27 12.01 1.88
CA TYR A 59 2.27 11.94 0.42
C TYR A 59 0.96 12.40 -0.22
N PHE A 60 -0.14 12.45 0.53
CA PHE A 60 -1.46 12.81 0.04
C PHE A 60 -1.99 14.03 0.82
N PRO A 61 -1.58 15.26 0.46
CA PRO A 61 -1.88 16.45 1.25
C PRO A 61 -3.37 16.79 1.25
N LYS A 62 -3.92 16.97 2.45
CA LYS A 62 -5.32 17.36 2.68
C LYS A 62 -5.62 18.81 2.30
N VAL A 63 -4.59 19.64 2.25
CA VAL A 63 -4.67 21.06 1.89
C VAL A 63 -4.09 21.24 0.49
N ALA A 64 -4.84 21.90 -0.39
CA ALA A 64 -4.36 22.24 -1.72
C ALA A 64 -3.33 23.36 -1.67
N ALA A 65 -2.30 23.26 -2.52
CA ALA A 65 -1.31 24.32 -2.69
C ALA A 65 -1.90 25.63 -3.27
N THR A 66 -3.03 25.54 -3.97
CA THR A 66 -3.77 26.69 -4.49
C THR A 66 -5.26 26.55 -4.14
N PRO A 67 -6.05 27.64 -4.13
CA PRO A 67 -7.49 27.57 -3.84
C PRO A 67 -8.29 26.65 -4.78
N THR A 68 -7.71 26.33 -5.94
CA THR A 68 -8.30 25.53 -7.01
C THR A 68 -7.64 24.17 -7.16
N GLY A 69 -6.63 23.90 -6.33
CA GLY A 69 -5.78 22.73 -6.46
C GLY A 69 -6.45 21.44 -5.98
N PRO A 70 -5.89 20.29 -6.36
CA PRO A 70 -6.30 19.00 -5.85
C PRO A 70 -6.15 18.92 -4.33
N ARG A 71 -7.09 18.24 -3.67
CA ARG A 71 -7.01 17.89 -2.25
C ARG A 71 -7.18 16.39 -2.10
N TRP A 72 -6.49 15.82 -1.13
CA TRP A 72 -6.63 14.42 -0.80
C TRP A 72 -7.44 14.23 0.48
N SER A 73 -8.20 13.16 0.57
CA SER A 73 -8.71 12.63 1.83
C SER A 73 -8.16 11.23 2.06
N ILE A 74 -7.99 10.91 3.34
CA ILE A 74 -7.58 9.58 3.79
C ILE A 74 -8.68 9.15 4.74
N ASP A 75 -9.62 8.40 4.19
CA ASP A 75 -10.85 8.03 4.87
C ASP A 75 -10.73 6.61 5.39
N ARG A 76 -11.05 6.47 6.67
CA ARG A 76 -11.06 5.19 7.34
C ARG A 76 -12.42 4.53 7.14
N GLU A 77 -12.48 3.52 6.29
CA GLU A 77 -13.74 2.88 5.91
C GLU A 77 -13.93 1.54 6.63
N ALA A 78 -15.08 1.40 7.29
CA ALA A 78 -15.49 0.10 7.82
C ALA A 78 -16.18 -0.69 6.72
N TYR A 79 -15.90 -1.99 6.65
CA TYR A 79 -16.61 -2.89 5.75
C TYR A 79 -18.11 -2.81 5.95
N ARG A 80 -18.82 -2.38 4.89
CA ARG A 80 -20.28 -2.27 4.90
C ARG A 80 -21.00 -3.52 4.40
N GLY A 81 -20.28 -4.51 3.86
CA GLY A 81 -20.87 -5.75 3.31
C GLY A 81 -21.83 -5.55 2.14
N TYR A 82 -22.41 -6.64 1.64
CA TYR A 82 -23.54 -6.60 0.69
C TYR A 82 -24.82 -6.23 1.45
N PRO A 83 -25.54 -5.15 1.07
CA PRO A 83 -26.84 -4.86 1.65
C PRO A 83 -27.76 -6.10 1.62
N PRO A 84 -28.50 -6.41 2.71
CA PRO A 84 -28.66 -5.64 3.94
C PRO A 84 -27.70 -6.12 5.04
N SER A 85 -26.39 -6.04 4.83
CA SER A 85 -25.44 -6.31 5.91
C SER A 85 -25.52 -5.22 6.96
N ASN A 86 -25.64 -5.63 8.22
CA ASN A 86 -25.36 -4.74 9.35
C ASN A 86 -23.92 -4.23 9.19
N PRO A 87 -23.65 -2.92 9.34
CA PRO A 87 -22.28 -2.43 9.39
C PRO A 87 -21.56 -3.24 10.46
N SER A 88 -20.48 -3.91 10.06
CA SER A 88 -19.78 -4.80 10.98
C SER A 88 -19.36 -3.99 12.21
N GLN A 89 -19.55 -4.51 13.42
CA GLN A 89 -18.98 -3.93 14.66
C GLN A 89 -17.45 -4.00 14.67
N ILE A 90 -16.84 -4.39 13.55
CA ILE A 90 -15.42 -4.59 13.34
C ILE A 90 -14.81 -3.22 13.04
N LYS A 91 -13.68 -2.96 13.72
CA LYS A 91 -12.87 -1.77 13.54
C LYS A 91 -12.57 -1.59 12.04
N PRO A 92 -12.55 -0.36 11.52
CA PRO A 92 -12.19 -0.16 10.13
C PRO A 92 -10.77 -0.66 9.86
N ASP A 93 -10.66 -1.46 8.82
CA ASP A 93 -9.47 -2.16 8.35
C ASP A 93 -9.02 -1.64 6.98
N LEU A 94 -9.74 -0.68 6.40
CA LEU A 94 -9.40 -0.06 5.13
C LEU A 94 -9.09 1.44 5.32
N LEU A 95 -8.03 1.90 4.66
CA LEU A 95 -7.83 3.32 4.35
C LEU A 95 -8.09 3.53 2.86
N ALA A 96 -9.04 4.41 2.53
CA ALA A 96 -9.30 4.87 1.18
C ALA A 96 -8.64 6.22 0.97
N ILE A 97 -7.74 6.32 -0.01
CA ILE A 97 -7.05 7.54 -0.39
C ILE A 97 -7.79 8.10 -1.60
N GLN A 98 -8.46 9.22 -1.40
CA GLN A 98 -9.32 9.82 -2.41
C GLN A 98 -8.78 11.16 -2.87
N LEU A 99 -8.86 11.41 -4.17
CA LEU A 99 -8.61 12.72 -4.75
C LEU A 99 -9.94 13.45 -4.90
N THR A 100 -9.98 14.65 -4.35
CA THR A 100 -11.10 15.56 -4.42
C THR A 100 -10.75 16.71 -5.37
N PRO A 101 -11.36 16.77 -6.57
CA PRO A 101 -11.05 17.80 -7.55
C PRO A 101 -11.86 19.07 -7.28
N GLY A 102 -11.21 20.24 -7.37
CA GLY A 102 -11.90 21.49 -7.67
C GLY A 102 -11.96 22.54 -6.55
N GLN A 103 -12.47 23.71 -6.95
CA GLN A 103 -12.64 24.87 -6.08
C GLN A 103 -13.78 24.64 -5.08
N THR A 104 -13.53 25.04 -3.83
CA THR A 104 -14.60 25.19 -2.82
C THR A 104 -14.89 26.67 -2.67
N GLN A 105 -16.16 27.06 -2.81
CA GLN A 105 -16.59 28.42 -2.53
C GLN A 105 -17.14 28.52 -1.10
N PRO A 106 -16.73 29.52 -0.30
CA PRO A 106 -17.32 29.76 1.00
C PRO A 106 -18.85 29.91 0.90
N GLY A 107 -19.59 29.25 1.79
CA GLY A 107 -21.06 29.30 1.81
C GLY A 107 -21.76 28.33 0.86
N GLN A 108 -21.04 27.51 0.09
CA GLN A 108 -21.61 26.47 -0.75
C GLN A 108 -21.08 25.08 -0.37
N ALA A 109 -21.98 24.10 -0.35
CA ALA A 109 -21.57 22.70 -0.22
C ALA A 109 -20.78 22.27 -1.46
N PRO A 110 -19.65 21.56 -1.31
CA PRO A 110 -18.88 21.09 -2.44
C PRO A 110 -19.72 20.21 -3.40
N GLN A 111 -19.57 20.41 -4.71
CA GLN A 111 -20.38 19.74 -5.75
C GLN A 111 -19.58 18.70 -6.56
N PHE A 112 -18.45 18.23 -6.04
CA PHE A 112 -17.61 17.24 -6.70
C PHE A 112 -17.75 15.86 -6.04
N THR A 113 -17.51 14.80 -6.81
CA THR A 113 -17.40 13.44 -6.29
C THR A 113 -15.93 13.10 -6.11
N ALA A 114 -15.54 12.77 -4.87
CA ALA A 114 -14.20 12.27 -4.59
C ALA A 114 -13.96 10.94 -5.31
N ARG A 115 -12.71 10.70 -5.72
CA ARG A 115 -12.33 9.49 -6.45
C ARG A 115 -11.24 8.75 -5.69
N ASP A 116 -11.49 7.47 -5.41
CA ASP A 116 -10.48 6.59 -4.83
C ASP A 116 -9.37 6.29 -5.83
N TYR A 117 -8.13 6.39 -5.37
CA TYR A 117 -6.93 6.04 -6.15
C TYR A 117 -6.14 4.91 -5.51
N LEU A 118 -6.13 4.84 -4.18
CA LEU A 118 -5.42 3.81 -3.43
C LEU A 118 -6.28 3.32 -2.27
N TRP A 119 -6.32 2.00 -2.11
CA TRP A 119 -6.92 1.30 -0.99
C TRP A 119 -5.82 0.59 -0.20
N ILE A 120 -5.85 0.69 1.12
CA ILE A 120 -4.88 0.03 2.01
C ILE A 120 -5.63 -0.83 3.01
N GLU A 121 -5.50 -2.15 2.86
CA GLU A 121 -6.11 -3.13 3.76
C GLU A 121 -5.13 -3.45 4.87
N CYS A 122 -5.43 -2.94 6.06
CA CYS A 122 -4.61 -2.98 7.26
C CYS A 122 -5.05 -4.14 8.15
N LYS A 123 -4.15 -5.09 8.38
CA LYS A 123 -4.40 -6.32 9.13
C LYS A 123 -3.34 -6.53 10.20
N ALA A 124 -3.73 -7.20 11.27
CA ALA A 124 -2.88 -7.42 12.43
C ALA A 124 -1.63 -8.25 12.08
N ALA A 125 -0.54 -8.05 12.83
CA ALA A 125 0.71 -8.77 12.61
C ALA A 125 0.57 -10.30 12.71
N SER A 126 -0.40 -10.78 13.50
CA SER A 126 -0.72 -12.22 13.63
C SER A 126 -1.24 -12.87 12.35
N GLU A 127 -1.57 -12.07 11.33
CA GLU A 127 -1.95 -12.54 10.00
C GLU A 127 -0.76 -12.70 9.04
N ASP A 128 0.48 -12.42 9.46
CA ASP A 128 1.69 -12.66 8.64
C ASP A 128 2.03 -14.15 8.53
N LYS A 129 1.18 -14.87 7.79
CA LYS A 129 1.26 -16.28 7.45
C LYS A 129 0.52 -16.50 6.14
N PRO A 130 0.82 -17.54 5.34
CA PRO A 130 0.23 -17.68 4.01
C PRO A 130 -1.30 -17.63 3.99
N SER A 131 -1.96 -18.26 4.97
CA SER A 131 -3.42 -18.23 5.07
C SER A 131 -3.98 -16.85 5.38
N GLY A 132 -3.26 -16.04 6.17
CA GLY A 132 -3.66 -14.67 6.50
C GLY A 132 -3.64 -13.81 5.24
N TRP A 133 -2.50 -13.72 4.55
CA TRP A 133 -2.39 -13.02 3.26
C TRP A 133 -3.42 -13.46 2.22
N LYS A 134 -3.67 -14.77 2.10
CA LYS A 134 -4.73 -15.32 1.24
C LYS A 134 -6.12 -14.84 1.63
N ASN A 135 -6.44 -14.81 2.93
CA ASN A 135 -7.76 -14.37 3.40
C ASN A 135 -7.96 -12.88 3.15
N VAL A 136 -6.93 -12.06 3.39
CA VAL A 136 -7.00 -10.61 3.19
C VAL A 136 -7.19 -10.28 1.71
N LEU A 137 -6.45 -10.93 0.80
CA LEU A 137 -6.67 -10.75 -0.64
C LEU A 137 -8.10 -11.13 -1.06
N ALA A 138 -8.64 -12.24 -0.55
CA ALA A 138 -10.02 -12.64 -0.85
C ALA A 138 -11.07 -11.64 -0.32
N GLU A 139 -10.81 -11.09 0.86
CA GLU A 139 -11.63 -10.04 1.46
C GLU A 139 -11.59 -8.75 0.63
N SER A 140 -10.39 -8.31 0.23
CA SER A 140 -10.20 -7.15 -0.65
C SER A 140 -10.92 -7.32 -1.97
N VAL A 141 -10.84 -8.49 -2.60
CA VAL A 141 -11.57 -8.79 -3.83
C VAL A 141 -13.07 -8.62 -3.66
N THR A 142 -13.63 -9.09 -2.54
CA THR A 142 -15.05 -8.96 -2.24
C THR A 142 -15.45 -7.48 -2.14
N ARG A 143 -14.63 -6.67 -1.47
CA ARG A 143 -14.86 -5.24 -1.26
C ARG A 143 -14.72 -4.44 -2.55
N LEU A 144 -13.62 -4.64 -3.26
CA LEU A 144 -13.30 -3.98 -4.52
C LEU A 144 -14.30 -4.33 -5.62
N SER A 145 -14.83 -5.55 -5.64
CA SER A 145 -15.89 -5.94 -6.58
C SER A 145 -17.17 -5.12 -6.41
N ILE A 146 -17.45 -4.64 -5.19
CA ILE A 146 -18.64 -3.84 -4.89
C ILE A 146 -18.36 -2.36 -5.13
N ALA A 147 -17.30 -1.82 -4.54
CA ALA A 147 -16.99 -0.39 -4.59
C ALA A 147 -16.42 0.07 -5.95
N HIS A 148 -15.72 -0.82 -6.64
CA HIS A 148 -14.94 -0.53 -7.84
C HIS A 148 -15.14 -1.61 -8.90
N SER A 149 -16.40 -1.95 -9.18
CA SER A 149 -16.78 -3.02 -10.12
C SER A 149 -16.26 -2.83 -11.55
N ASN A 150 -15.95 -1.60 -11.95
CA ASN A 150 -15.52 -1.22 -13.31
C ASN A 150 -14.34 -0.24 -13.33
N ARG A 151 -13.71 0.02 -12.17
CA ARG A 151 -12.65 1.02 -12.02
C ARG A 151 -11.38 0.39 -11.50
N VAL A 152 -10.27 0.80 -12.08
CA VAL A 152 -8.94 0.42 -11.61
C VAL A 152 -8.58 1.23 -10.36
N VAL A 153 -8.05 0.55 -9.34
CA VAL A 153 -7.60 1.16 -8.08
C VAL A 153 -6.30 0.49 -7.64
N PHE A 154 -5.36 1.26 -7.10
CA PHE A 154 -4.17 0.70 -6.47
C PHE A 154 -4.51 0.07 -5.13
N LEU A 155 -3.86 -1.03 -4.78
CA LEU A 155 -4.14 -1.76 -3.56
C LEU A 155 -2.84 -2.00 -2.79
N ILE A 156 -2.80 -1.66 -1.51
CA ILE A 156 -1.78 -2.14 -0.57
C ILE A 156 -2.44 -3.12 0.38
N ILE A 157 -1.85 -4.30 0.51
CA ILE A 157 -2.16 -5.24 1.58
C ILE A 157 -1.08 -5.06 2.65
N ALA A 158 -1.47 -4.49 3.79
CA ALA A 158 -0.59 -4.18 4.93
C ALA A 158 -0.89 -5.14 6.09
N VAL A 159 0.08 -5.99 6.43
CA VAL A 159 -0.04 -6.98 7.51
C VAL A 159 1.05 -6.72 8.54
N GLY A 160 0.67 -6.19 9.70
CA GLY A 160 1.63 -5.75 10.70
C GLY A 160 2.58 -4.70 10.14
N TRP A 161 3.89 -4.97 10.17
CA TRP A 161 4.92 -4.10 9.61
C TRP A 161 5.32 -4.46 8.18
N LYS A 162 4.60 -5.39 7.55
CA LYS A 162 4.88 -5.81 6.18
C LYS A 162 3.81 -5.32 5.22
N CYS A 163 4.18 -5.13 3.97
CA CYS A 163 3.21 -4.82 2.92
C CYS A 163 3.57 -5.40 1.56
N MET A 164 2.53 -5.53 0.74
CA MET A 164 2.57 -5.84 -0.68
C MET A 164 1.63 -4.88 -1.40
N TYR A 165 1.97 -4.46 -2.61
CA TYR A 165 1.09 -3.65 -3.44
C TYR A 165 0.66 -4.36 -4.72
N PHE A 166 -0.55 -4.06 -5.17
CA PHE A 166 -1.20 -4.67 -6.31
C PHE A 166 -2.02 -3.62 -7.05
N VAL A 167 -2.58 -4.02 -8.18
CA VAL A 167 -3.61 -3.28 -8.90
C VAL A 167 -4.87 -4.11 -8.90
N TRP A 168 -5.99 -3.49 -8.55
CA TRP A 168 -7.31 -4.01 -8.84
C TRP A 168 -7.69 -3.61 -10.26
N ASP A 169 -7.78 -4.58 -11.16
CA ASP A 169 -8.08 -4.38 -12.58
C ASP A 169 -9.31 -5.19 -12.99
N PRO A 170 -10.52 -4.66 -12.72
CA PRO A 170 -11.76 -5.38 -13.00
C PRO A 170 -12.04 -5.56 -14.48
N ASN A 171 -11.38 -4.77 -15.35
CA ASN A 171 -11.59 -4.77 -16.78
C ASN A 171 -10.53 -5.57 -17.56
N GLY A 172 -9.51 -6.12 -16.88
CA GLY A 172 -8.45 -6.91 -17.52
C GLY A 172 -7.57 -6.09 -18.48
N THR A 173 -7.34 -4.82 -18.14
CA THR A 173 -6.47 -3.91 -18.90
C THR A 173 -4.99 -4.30 -18.83
N VAL A 174 -4.56 -4.90 -17.72
CA VAL A 174 -3.20 -5.42 -17.54
C VAL A 174 -3.12 -6.85 -18.07
N GLN A 175 -2.43 -7.04 -19.19
CA GLN A 175 -2.29 -8.31 -19.88
C GLN A 175 -0.91 -8.95 -19.70
N GLY A 176 -0.78 -10.23 -20.04
CA GLY A 176 0.51 -10.94 -20.09
C GLY A 176 1.10 -11.37 -18.74
N GLN A 177 0.42 -11.11 -17.62
CA GLN A 177 0.85 -11.59 -16.30
C GLN A 177 0.30 -13.00 -15.99
N PRO A 178 1.07 -13.87 -15.31
CA PRO A 178 0.58 -15.17 -14.86
C PRO A 178 -0.53 -15.02 -13.82
N GLN A 179 -1.36 -16.06 -13.69
CA GLN A 179 -2.36 -16.13 -12.63
C GLN A 179 -1.65 -16.18 -11.26
N LEU A 180 -1.95 -15.21 -10.39
CA LEU A 180 -1.35 -15.15 -9.07
C LEU A 180 -1.90 -16.24 -8.15
N PHE A 181 -1.04 -16.77 -7.27
CA PHE A 181 -1.43 -17.76 -6.25
C PHE A 181 -0.54 -17.67 -5.00
N ILE A 182 -1.05 -18.19 -3.88
CA ILE A 182 -0.30 -18.35 -2.62
C ILE A 182 -0.21 -19.84 -2.29
N ARG A 183 0.98 -20.31 -1.91
CA ARG A 183 1.15 -21.68 -1.41
C ARG A 183 0.84 -21.77 0.08
N PRO A 184 0.08 -22.79 0.51
CA PRO A 184 -0.12 -23.06 1.92
C PRO A 184 1.16 -23.62 2.55
N SER A 185 1.39 -23.34 3.84
CA SER A 185 2.58 -23.82 4.56
C SER A 185 2.70 -25.35 4.63
N ASN A 186 1.57 -26.07 4.48
CA ASN A 186 1.53 -27.53 4.51
C ASN A 186 1.71 -28.18 3.12
N ASN A 187 2.14 -27.41 2.10
CA ASN A 187 2.35 -27.87 0.72
C ASN A 187 1.12 -28.55 0.07
N THR A 188 -0.09 -28.23 0.53
CA THR A 188 -1.33 -28.60 -0.17
C THR A 188 -1.55 -27.77 -1.44
N GLN A 189 -2.68 -27.99 -2.12
CA GLN A 189 -3.01 -27.29 -3.37
C GLN A 189 -2.88 -25.77 -3.21
N PRO A 190 -2.20 -25.07 -4.16
CA PRO A 190 -2.10 -23.62 -4.13
C PRO A 190 -3.46 -22.93 -4.15
N TRP A 191 -3.54 -21.79 -3.45
CA TRP A 191 -4.72 -20.93 -3.48
C TRP A 191 -4.57 -19.88 -4.56
N SER A 192 -5.34 -20.02 -5.64
CA SER A 192 -5.42 -18.98 -6.67
C SER A 192 -5.99 -17.69 -6.09
N VAL A 193 -5.36 -16.57 -6.45
CA VAL A 193 -5.88 -15.23 -6.19
C VAL A 193 -6.85 -14.87 -7.33
N ASP A 194 -7.79 -13.96 -7.10
CA ASP A 194 -8.68 -13.49 -8.18
C ASP A 194 -7.88 -12.87 -9.34
N ALA A 195 -8.24 -13.19 -10.58
CA ALA A 195 -7.54 -12.76 -11.79
C ALA A 195 -7.51 -11.22 -11.98
N ARG A 196 -8.40 -10.49 -11.31
CA ARG A 196 -8.47 -9.02 -11.32
C ARG A 196 -7.42 -8.38 -10.40
N ILE A 197 -6.82 -9.14 -9.49
CA ILE A 197 -5.65 -8.67 -8.74
C ILE A 197 -4.40 -8.90 -9.57
N LYS A 198 -3.70 -7.83 -9.90
CA LYS A 198 -2.49 -7.83 -10.73
C LYS A 198 -1.30 -7.37 -9.91
N ALA A 199 -0.14 -7.94 -10.20
CA ALA A 199 1.11 -7.44 -9.63
C ALA A 199 1.47 -6.13 -10.33
N VAL A 200 2.02 -5.16 -9.60
CA VAL A 200 2.68 -4.03 -10.25
C VAL A 200 4.04 -4.48 -10.79
N SER A 201 4.59 -3.75 -11.77
CA SER A 201 5.96 -3.95 -12.23
C SER A 201 6.95 -3.79 -11.07
N ALA A 202 7.87 -4.74 -10.89
CA ALA A 202 8.86 -4.80 -9.80
C ALA A 202 8.32 -5.17 -8.40
N ALA A 203 7.44 -6.17 -8.31
CA ALA A 203 6.98 -6.75 -7.04
C ALA A 203 7.91 -7.89 -6.53
N PRO A 204 8.80 -7.66 -5.55
CA PRO A 204 9.74 -8.69 -5.06
C PRO A 204 9.07 -9.91 -4.40
N TRP A 205 7.81 -9.78 -3.96
CA TRP A 205 7.02 -10.89 -3.44
C TRP A 205 6.35 -11.75 -4.52
N VAL A 206 6.43 -11.38 -5.80
CA VAL A 206 5.83 -12.17 -6.89
C VAL A 206 6.92 -12.80 -7.73
N ASN A 207 6.87 -14.12 -7.88
CA ASN A 207 7.62 -14.78 -8.93
C ASN A 207 6.93 -14.48 -10.28
N THR A 208 7.58 -13.68 -11.13
CA THR A 208 7.00 -13.20 -12.39
C THR A 208 6.80 -14.30 -13.44
N VAL A 209 7.46 -15.45 -13.29
CA VAL A 209 7.31 -16.60 -14.19
C VAL A 209 6.13 -17.45 -13.78
N THR A 210 6.00 -17.75 -12.48
CA THR A 210 4.97 -18.68 -11.99
C THR A 210 3.70 -17.99 -11.53
N GLY A 211 3.77 -16.74 -11.08
CA GLY A 211 2.70 -16.03 -10.38
C GLY A 211 2.66 -16.30 -8.87
N GLU A 212 3.64 -17.01 -8.31
CA GLU A 212 3.67 -17.31 -6.88
C GLU A 212 3.91 -16.06 -6.04
N ILE A 213 3.00 -15.78 -5.11
CA ILE A 213 3.14 -14.75 -4.09
C ILE A 213 3.79 -15.37 -2.84
N SER A 214 4.91 -14.79 -2.41
CA SER A 214 5.63 -15.18 -1.19
C SER A 214 5.55 -14.09 -0.13
N HIS A 215 4.89 -14.38 0.99
CA HIS A 215 4.83 -13.47 2.13
C HIS A 215 6.18 -13.25 2.82
N ALA A 216 7.12 -14.17 2.66
CA ALA A 216 8.48 -14.01 3.16
C ALA A 216 9.25 -12.87 2.47
N HIS A 217 8.81 -12.46 1.28
CA HIS A 217 9.38 -11.37 0.50
C HIS A 217 8.51 -10.11 0.50
N ALA A 218 7.49 -10.03 1.36
CA ALA A 218 6.76 -8.79 1.58
C ALA A 218 7.73 -7.72 2.12
N MET A 219 7.54 -6.47 1.70
CA MET A 219 8.43 -5.39 2.11
C MET A 219 8.19 -5.05 3.58
N GLU A 220 9.26 -4.73 4.28
CA GLU A 220 9.21 -4.40 5.71
C GLU A 220 9.34 -2.89 5.93
N LEU A 221 8.55 -2.37 6.88
CA LEU A 221 8.57 -0.96 7.30
C LEU A 221 9.68 -0.65 8.33
N GLU A 222 10.63 -1.55 8.63
CA GLU A 222 11.64 -1.32 9.68
C GLU A 222 12.51 -0.10 9.34
N CYS A 223 12.44 0.96 10.14
CA CYS A 223 13.09 2.24 9.82
C CYS A 223 14.25 2.63 10.76
N TRP A 224 14.75 1.71 11.60
CA TRP A 224 15.83 2.01 12.58
C TRP A 224 17.04 1.09 12.48
N ALA A 225 16.87 -0.18 12.10
CA ALA A 225 17.98 -1.11 12.07
C ALA A 225 18.96 -0.72 10.95
N THR A 226 20.24 -0.69 11.28
CA THR A 226 21.31 -0.38 10.32
C THR A 226 22.22 -1.60 10.09
N VAL A 227 22.82 -1.65 8.91
CA VAL A 227 23.82 -2.63 8.51
C VAL A 227 25.01 -1.91 7.87
N LEU A 228 26.20 -2.49 8.01
CA LEU A 228 27.41 -1.92 7.41
C LEU A 228 27.57 -2.43 5.97
N VAL A 229 27.50 -1.53 5.00
CA VAL A 229 27.69 -1.82 3.57
C VAL A 229 28.78 -0.92 3.04
N ALA A 230 29.83 -1.51 2.47
CA ALA A 230 30.99 -0.77 1.95
C ALA A 230 31.58 0.26 2.95
N GLY A 231 31.56 -0.04 4.25
CA GLY A 231 32.08 0.83 5.31
C GLY A 231 31.13 1.96 5.75
N GLN A 232 29.91 2.03 5.23
CA GLN A 232 28.88 2.99 5.64
C GLN A 232 27.70 2.29 6.31
N ASN A 233 27.18 2.90 7.38
CA ASN A 233 25.93 2.43 8.01
C ASN A 233 24.75 2.86 7.13
N VAL A 234 23.99 1.89 6.65
CA VAL A 234 22.78 2.11 5.86
C VAL A 234 21.59 1.43 6.54
N LEU A 235 20.37 1.91 6.29
CA LEU A 235 19.17 1.25 6.79
C LEU A 235 19.07 -0.16 6.22
N LYS A 236 18.92 -1.16 7.10
CA LYS A 236 18.79 -2.58 6.75
C LYS A 236 17.72 -2.82 5.69
N ASN A 237 16.57 -2.18 5.85
CA ASN A 237 15.42 -2.27 4.96
C ASN A 237 15.28 -1.04 4.06
N GLY A 238 16.34 -0.26 3.85
CA GLY A 238 16.31 1.00 3.07
C GLY A 238 15.69 0.83 1.69
N ASN A 239 16.05 -0.21 0.94
CA ASN A 239 15.47 -0.47 -0.39
C ASN A 239 13.95 -0.68 -0.33
N SER A 240 13.45 -1.43 0.66
CA SER A 240 12.01 -1.64 0.87
C SER A 240 11.29 -0.33 1.13
N LEU A 241 11.85 0.51 2.02
CA LEU A 241 11.28 1.82 2.36
C LEU A 241 11.22 2.74 1.13
N GLY A 242 12.30 2.78 0.35
CA GLY A 242 12.38 3.55 -0.88
C GLY A 242 11.37 3.14 -1.94
N ILE A 243 11.22 1.83 -2.14
CA ILE A 243 10.25 1.27 -3.09
C ILE A 243 8.82 1.60 -2.65
N ILE A 244 8.51 1.57 -1.34
CA ILE A 244 7.20 1.98 -0.81
C ILE A 244 6.94 3.47 -1.12
N GLU A 245 7.90 4.35 -0.86
CA GLU A 245 7.75 5.78 -1.16
C GLU A 245 7.61 6.04 -2.66
N GLN A 246 8.41 5.37 -3.50
CA GLN A 246 8.28 5.44 -4.97
C GLN A 246 6.88 5.06 -5.42
N PHE A 247 6.29 4.01 -4.84
CA PHE A 247 4.93 3.60 -5.13
C PHE A 247 3.93 4.70 -4.75
N LEU A 248 4.00 5.23 -3.52
CA LEU A 248 3.07 6.27 -3.04
C LEU A 248 3.13 7.56 -3.88
N VAL A 249 4.35 8.02 -4.19
CA VAL A 249 4.58 9.18 -5.07
C VAL A 249 4.10 8.90 -6.49
N GLY A 250 4.31 7.68 -6.99
CA GLY A 250 3.81 7.23 -8.30
C GLY A 250 2.28 7.31 -8.39
N VAL A 251 1.58 6.77 -7.38
CA VAL A 251 0.11 6.85 -7.29
C VAL A 251 -0.37 8.31 -7.30
N GLN A 252 0.25 9.16 -6.48
CA GLN A 252 -0.07 10.58 -6.41
C GLN A 252 0.07 11.24 -7.79
N ASN A 253 1.20 11.03 -8.46
CA ASN A 253 1.48 11.64 -9.76
C ASN A 253 0.52 11.19 -10.86
N ILE A 254 0.22 9.88 -10.93
CA ILE A 254 -0.75 9.34 -11.90
C ILE A 254 -2.10 10.02 -11.75
N ALA A 255 -2.56 10.16 -10.50
CA ALA A 255 -3.84 10.80 -10.21
C ALA A 255 -3.88 12.27 -10.67
N LEU A 256 -2.82 13.02 -10.39
CA LEU A 256 -2.72 14.45 -10.72
C LEU A 256 -2.61 14.72 -12.22
N GLN A 257 -2.05 13.79 -12.99
CA GLN A 257 -1.99 13.88 -14.44
C GLN A 257 -3.33 13.58 -15.13
N GLY A 258 -4.38 13.24 -14.37
CA GLY A 258 -5.66 12.82 -14.91
C GLY A 258 -5.59 11.49 -15.67
N GLN A 259 -4.44 10.81 -15.62
CA GLN A 259 -4.25 9.51 -16.24
C GLN A 259 -4.91 8.45 -15.36
N ASN A 260 -5.79 7.67 -15.98
CA ASN A 260 -6.29 6.44 -15.39
C ASN A 260 -5.21 5.37 -15.59
N PRO A 261 -4.74 4.64 -14.57
CA PRO A 261 -3.77 3.56 -14.77
C PRO A 261 -4.49 2.39 -15.46
N ALA A 262 -4.61 2.46 -16.78
CA ALA A 262 -4.96 1.34 -17.65
C ALA A 262 -3.90 1.17 -18.75
N LEU A 263 -2.70 1.71 -18.54
CA LEU A 263 -1.55 1.54 -19.44
C LEU A 263 -0.26 1.43 -18.60
N PHE A 264 -0.03 0.24 -18.05
CA PHE A 264 1.30 -0.26 -17.71
C PHE A 264 1.45 -1.66 -18.29
#